data_AF-A0A401YXD4-F1
#
_entry.id   AF-A0A401YXD4-F1
#
_cell.length_a   1.000
_cell.length_b   1.000
_cell.length_c   1.000
_cell.angle_alpha   90.00
_cell.angle_beta   90.00
_cell.angle_gamma   90.00
#
_symmetry.space_group_name_H-M   'P 1'
#
loop_
_entity.id
_entity.type
_entity.pdbx_description
1 polymer ?
#
loop_
_entity_poly.entity_id
_entity_poly.type
_entity_poly.pdbx_seq_one_letter_code
_entity_poly.pdbx_strand_id
1 'polypeptide(L)'
;MPEGPKPKRTREQAWTIAVSAAAAYRARVGNLEVPRGHVETMVAFDGWPEDVRLGVWVTTTRSRRAKLSGQRIAELDVLGMRWT
;
A
#
# COMPACT_ATOMS: atom_id res chain seq x y z
N MET A 1 -17.31 -12.05 8.50
CA MET A 1 -16.68 -10.82 9.02
C MET A 1 -16.24 -11.13 10.44
N PRO A 2 -14.96 -10.93 10.81
CA PRO A 2 -14.52 -11.11 12.19
C PRO A 2 -15.39 -10.30 13.17
N GLU A 3 -15.69 -10.86 14.35
CA GLU A 3 -16.52 -10.22 15.37
C GLU A 3 -15.67 -9.30 16.26
N GLY A 4 -16.14 -8.07 16.53
CA GLY A 4 -15.48 -7.09 17.41
C GLY A 4 -15.10 -5.76 16.72
N PRO A 5 -14.52 -4.79 17.45
CA PRO A 5 -14.05 -3.55 16.84
C PRO A 5 -12.79 -3.78 16.00
N LYS A 6 -12.67 -3.07 14.88
CA LYS A 6 -11.50 -3.15 13.99
C LYS A 6 -10.20 -2.85 14.78
N PRO A 7 -9.20 -3.75 14.74
CA PRO A 7 -7.97 -3.57 15.51
C PRO A 7 -7.16 -2.37 15.00
N LYS A 8 -6.48 -1.68 15.92
CA LYS A 8 -5.53 -0.62 15.56
C LYS A 8 -4.30 -1.24 14.90
N ARG A 9 -3.97 -0.77 13.68
CA ARG A 9 -2.81 -1.26 12.91
C ARG A 9 -1.55 -0.51 13.32
N THR A 10 -0.44 -1.23 13.48
CA THR A 10 0.89 -0.62 13.60
C THR A 10 1.32 -0.02 12.26
N ARG A 11 2.34 0.84 12.28
CA ARG A 11 2.91 1.42 11.03
C ARG A 11 3.43 0.34 10.08
N GLU A 12 3.97 -0.75 10.62
CA GLU A 12 4.49 -1.88 9.84
C GLU A 12 3.38 -2.71 9.20
N GLN A 13 2.29 -2.95 9.94
CA GLN A 13 1.12 -3.63 9.40
C GLN A 13 0.46 -2.78 8.30
N ALA A 14 0.27 -1.48 8.56
CA ALA A 14 -0.26 -0.56 7.56
C ALA A 14 0.62 -0.49 6.31
N TRP A 15 1.95 -0.52 6.47
CA TRP A 15 2.90 -0.61 5.36
C TRP A 15 2.69 -1.89 4.55
N THR A 16 2.67 -3.05 5.22
CA THR A 16 2.52 -4.36 4.58
C THR A 16 1.22 -4.45 3.77
N ILE A 17 0.12 -3.93 4.32
CA ILE A 17 -1.17 -3.90 3.64
C ILE A 17 -1.13 -2.95 2.43
N ALA A 18 -0.51 -1.78 2.55
CA ALA A 18 -0.39 -0.84 1.44
C ALA A 18 0.50 -1.38 0.31
N VAL A 19 1.59 -2.07 0.64
CA VAL A 19 2.45 -2.76 -0.34
C VAL A 19 1.68 -3.89 -1.02
N SER A 20 0.88 -4.66 -0.27
CA SER A 20 0.02 -5.70 -0.82
C SER A 20 -1.05 -5.13 -1.76
N ALA A 21 -1.66 -3.99 -1.39
CA ALA A 21 -2.59 -3.27 -2.24
C ALA A 21 -1.94 -2.76 -3.53
N ALA A 22 -0.71 -2.23 -3.43
CA ALA A 22 0.08 -1.81 -4.58
C ALA A 22 0.37 -3.00 -5.51
N ALA A 23 0.77 -4.14 -4.95
CA ALA A 23 1.01 -5.36 -5.71
C ALA A 23 -0.26 -5.85 -6.42
N ALA A 24 -1.42 -5.86 -5.75
CA ALA A 24 -2.70 -6.23 -6.33
C ALA A 24 -3.11 -5.27 -7.47
N TYR A 25 -2.99 -3.95 -7.25
CA TYR A 25 -3.25 -2.96 -8.29
C TYR A 25 -2.35 -3.17 -9.50
N ARG A 26 -1.04 -3.37 -9.27
CA ARG A 26 -0.07 -3.63 -10.33
C ARG A 26 -0.39 -4.90 -11.09
N ALA A 27 -0.78 -5.98 -10.41
CA ALA A 27 -1.16 -7.23 -11.08
C ALA A 27 -2.35 -7.02 -12.02
N ARG A 28 -3.28 -6.13 -11.67
CA ARG A 28 -4.47 -5.81 -12.48
C ARG A 28 -4.19 -4.82 -13.62
N VAL A 29 -3.44 -3.77 -13.36
CA VAL A 29 -3.24 -2.63 -14.28
C VAL A 29 -1.93 -2.75 -15.07
N GLY A 30 -0.96 -3.49 -14.56
CA GLY A 30 0.39 -3.63 -15.10
C GLY A 30 1.37 -2.55 -14.64
N ASN A 31 0.89 -1.47 -14.00
CA ASN A 31 1.72 -0.38 -13.51
C ASN A 31 1.28 0.10 -12.12
N LEU A 32 2.11 0.97 -11.51
CA LEU A 32 1.82 1.66 -10.25
C LEU A 32 1.47 3.15 -10.46
N GLU A 33 0.83 3.46 -11.58
CA GLU A 33 0.28 4.80 -11.86
C GLU A 33 -1.15 4.85 -11.32
N VAL A 34 -1.23 5.00 -9.99
CA VAL A 34 -2.48 4.98 -9.27
C VAL A 34 -3.09 6.38 -9.23
N PRO A 35 -4.33 6.60 -9.74
CA PRO A 35 -5.02 7.87 -9.60
C PRO A 35 -5.13 8.29 -8.14
N ARG A 36 -4.96 9.58 -7.82
CA ARG A 36 -4.92 10.08 -6.43
C ARG A 36 -6.12 9.67 -5.58
N GLY A 37 -7.31 9.59 -6.18
CA GLY A 37 -8.55 9.19 -5.50
C GLY A 37 -8.77 7.68 -5.40
N HIS A 38 -7.88 6.86 -5.94
CA HIS A 38 -8.05 5.40 -5.97
C HIS A 38 -7.91 4.80 -4.56
N VAL A 39 -8.87 3.94 -4.23
CA VAL A 39 -8.91 3.18 -2.99
C VAL A 39 -8.94 1.70 -3.35
N GLU A 40 -8.04 0.92 -2.75
CA GLU A 40 -8.04 -0.54 -2.82
C GLU A 40 -8.51 -1.10 -1.49
N THR A 41 -9.52 -1.96 -1.52
CA THR A 41 -9.99 -2.66 -0.33
C THR A 41 -9.29 -4.01 -0.24
N MET A 42 -8.44 -4.18 0.77
CA MET A 42 -7.69 -5.41 1.02
C MET A 42 -8.24 -6.12 2.25
N VAL A 43 -8.31 -7.45 2.21
CA VAL A 43 -8.49 -8.22 3.44
C VAL A 43 -7.13 -8.36 4.11
N ALA A 44 -6.99 -7.82 5.32
CA ALA A 44 -5.75 -7.92 6.07
C ALA A 44 -5.55 -9.34 6.64
N PHE A 45 -4.37 -9.61 7.18
CA PHE A 45 -3.98 -10.90 7.77
C PHE A 45 -4.90 -11.35 8.93
N ASP A 46 -5.64 -10.44 9.54
CA ASP A 46 -6.60 -10.66 10.63
C ASP A 46 -8.05 -10.89 10.11
N GLY A 47 -8.25 -10.96 8.79
CA GLY A 47 -9.55 -11.15 8.16
C GLY A 47 -10.42 -9.88 8.09
N TRP A 48 -9.94 -8.73 8.58
CA TRP A 48 -10.66 -7.47 8.49
C TRP A 48 -10.41 -6.76 7.15
N PRO A 49 -11.47 -6.23 6.49
CA PRO A 49 -11.29 -5.38 5.32
C PRO A 49 -10.63 -4.05 5.70
N GLU A 50 -9.70 -3.61 4.85
CA GLU A 50 -8.92 -2.39 4.97
C GLU A 50 -8.99 -1.60 3.68
N ASP A 51 -9.52 -0.39 3.76
CA ASP A 51 -9.50 0.56 2.65
C ASP A 51 -8.16 1.29 2.62
N VAL A 52 -7.34 0.96 1.64
CA VAL A 52 -6.08 1.62 1.37
C VAL A 52 -6.31 2.70 0.32
N ARG A 53 -6.15 3.97 0.70
CA ARG A 53 -6.10 5.09 -0.26
C ARG A 53 -4.81 5.05 -1.06
N LEU A 54 -4.72 4.09 -1.98
CA LEU A 54 -3.50 3.73 -2.67
C LEU A 54 -2.93 4.91 -3.47
N GLY A 55 -3.77 5.72 -4.12
CA GLY A 55 -3.32 6.91 -4.86
C GLY A 55 -2.60 7.94 -3.97
N VAL A 56 -3.17 8.20 -2.79
CA VAL A 56 -2.56 9.09 -1.79
C VAL A 56 -1.29 8.46 -1.21
N TRP A 57 -1.31 7.16 -0.92
CA TRP A 57 -0.17 6.44 -0.38
C TRP A 57 1.01 6.44 -1.37
N VAL A 58 0.80 6.08 -2.64
CA VAL A 58 1.83 6.11 -3.69
C VAL A 58 2.43 7.50 -3.80
N THR A 59 1.60 8.55 -3.87
CA THR A 59 2.06 9.94 -3.95
C THR A 59 2.92 10.32 -2.73
N THR A 60 2.44 10.02 -1.52
CA THR A 60 3.14 10.33 -0.26
C THR A 60 4.46 9.57 -0.16
N THR A 61 4.47 8.31 -0.57
CA THR A 61 5.64 7.43 -0.58
C THR A 61 6.70 7.94 -1.55
N ARG A 62 6.32 8.41 -2.76
CA ARG A 62 7.24 9.07 -3.69
C ARG A 62 7.85 10.32 -3.07
N SER A 63 7.04 11.23 -2.55
CA SER A 63 7.54 12.47 -1.94
C SER A 63 8.42 12.23 -0.70
N ARG A 64 8.20 11.12 0.01
CA ARG A 64 8.97 10.75 1.20
C ARG A 64 10.08 9.74 0.93
N ARG A 65 10.44 9.48 -0.34
CA ARG A 65 11.50 8.53 -0.71
C ARG A 65 12.77 8.73 0.11
N ALA A 66 13.22 9.97 0.29
CA ALA A 66 14.42 10.30 1.06
C ALA A 66 14.35 9.93 2.56
N LYS A 67 13.15 9.67 3.09
CA LYS A 67 12.90 9.27 4.48
C LYS A 67 12.58 7.78 4.62
N LEU A 68 12.52 7.03 3.52
CA LEU A 68 12.29 5.59 3.54
C LEU A 68 13.61 4.85 3.80
N SER A 69 13.53 3.71 4.47
CA SER A 69 14.67 2.80 4.57
C SER A 69 14.97 2.18 3.20
N GLY A 70 16.23 1.81 2.96
CA GLY A 70 16.63 1.16 1.72
C GLY A 70 15.83 -0.11 1.40
N GLN A 71 15.46 -0.88 2.43
CA GLN A 71 14.60 -2.06 2.28
C GLN A 71 13.22 -1.73 1.72
N ARG A 72 12.58 -0.66 2.20
CA ARG A 72 11.26 -0.23 1.71
C ARG A 72 11.30 0.27 0.28
N ILE A 73 12.40 0.94 -0.08
CA ILE A 73 12.63 1.38 -1.46
C ILE A 73 12.79 0.16 -2.37
N ALA A 74 13.61 -0.82 -1.95
CA ALA A 74 13.83 -2.05 -2.71
C ALA A 74 12.53 -2.86 -2.90
N GLU A 75 11.68 -2.99 -1.87
CA GLU A 75 10.36 -3.62 -1.99
C GLU A 75 9.50 -2.95 -3.08
N LEU A 76 9.50 -1.61 -3.11
CA LEU A 76 8.71 -0.85 -4.09
C LEU A 76 9.32 -0.88 -5.49
N ASP A 77 10.65 -0.91 -5.59
CA ASP A 77 11.36 -1.07 -6.86
C ASP A 77 11.06 -2.44 -7.49
N VAL A 78 10.99 -3.51 -6.70
CA VAL A 78 10.55 -4.84 -7.17
C VAL A 78 9.11 -4.79 -7.70
N LEU A 79 8.25 -3.99 -7.09
CA LEU A 79 6.90 -3.73 -7.59
C LEU A 79 6.88 -2.78 -8.82
N GLY A 80 8.02 -2.29 -9.30
CA GLY A 80 8.09 -1.39 -10.46
C GLY A 80 7.57 0.01 -10.15
N MET A 81 7.72 0.47 -8.90
CA MET A 81 7.34 1.83 -8.50
C MET A 81 8.20 2.85 -9.25
N ARG A 82 7.55 3.72 -10.03
CA ARG A 82 8.22 4.90 -10.60
C ARG A 82 8.36 5.96 -9.52
N TRP A 83 9.56 6.49 -9.36
CA TRP A 83 9.87 7.55 -8.38
C TRP A 83 9.86 8.96 -8.99
N THR A 84 9.52 9.07 -10.27
CA THR A 84 9.36 10.32 -11.02
C THR A 84 8.03 11.00 -10.73
#